data_AF-A0A8B2HVY9-F1
#
_entry.id   AF-A0A8B2HVY9-F1
#
_cell.length_a   1.000
_cell.length_b   1.000
_cell.length_c   1.000
_cell.angle_alpha   90.00
_cell.angle_beta   90.00
_cell.angle_gamma   90.00
#
_symmetry.space_group_name_H-M   'P 1'
#
loop_
_entity.id
_entity.type
_entity.pdbx_description
1 polymer ?
#
loop_
_entity_poly.entity_id
_entity_poly.type
_entity_poly.pdbx_seq_one_letter_code
_entity_poly.pdbx_strand_id
1 'polypeptide(L)'
;MNSIGNIIGEICKAVFPIPEESYMGNIQSSIAICTLSSINLLKNIANSDFLNNVSIVGRLLSENKGIDSIVRYTNQNKNLKTIIICGKEVWGHNAGHSLFQLHQNGIDSNGRIIGSSSPEPFLSVSQDEVIYFQQNIRLINMINETNLEKIKQKIF
;
A
#
# COMPACT_ATOMS: atom_id res chain seq x y z
N MET A 1 13.87 -3.37 -18.51
CA MET A 1 12.59 -2.60 -18.51
C MET A 1 12.17 -2.32 -19.94
N ASN A 2 10.94 -2.67 -20.32
CA ASN A 2 10.47 -2.55 -21.70
C ASN A 2 10.11 -1.08 -22.01
N SER A 3 10.84 -0.44 -22.92
CA SER A 3 10.71 1.00 -23.24
C SER A 3 9.28 1.40 -23.62
N ILE A 4 8.56 0.50 -24.27
CA ILE A 4 7.16 0.68 -24.72
C ILE A 4 6.20 0.85 -23.53
N GLY A 5 6.40 0.10 -22.44
CA GLY A 5 5.54 0.18 -21.26
C GLY A 5 5.66 1.53 -20.53
N ASN A 6 6.86 2.12 -20.53
CA ASN A 6 7.08 3.44 -19.94
C ASN A 6 6.36 4.54 -20.74
N ILE A 7 6.49 4.50 -22.07
CA ILE A 7 5.84 5.48 -22.96
C ILE A 7 4.32 5.44 -22.82
N ILE A 8 3.73 4.24 -22.82
CA ILE A 8 2.28 4.07 -22.61
C ILE A 8 1.88 4.61 -21.23
N GLY A 9 2.67 4.35 -20.19
CA GLY A 9 2.42 4.87 -18.85
C GLY A 9 2.42 6.40 -18.76
N GLU A 10 3.33 7.08 -19.46
CA GLU A 10 3.37 8.54 -19.51
C GLU A 10 2.19 9.14 -20.29
N ILE A 11 1.83 8.55 -21.43
CA ILE A 11 0.66 8.97 -22.21
C ILE A 11 -0.61 8.78 -21.38
N CYS A 12 -0.76 7.65 -20.68
CA CYS A 12 -1.91 7.41 -19.81
C CYS A 12 -2.01 8.46 -18.70
N LYS A 13 -0.90 8.89 -18.08
CA LYS A 13 -0.93 9.94 -17.05
C LYS A 13 -1.35 11.31 -17.60
N ALA A 14 -0.95 11.64 -18.82
CA ALA A 14 -1.29 12.91 -19.45
C ALA A 14 -2.75 12.96 -19.92
N VAL A 15 -3.26 11.85 -20.46
CA VAL A 15 -4.62 11.74 -21.02
C VAL A 15 -5.65 11.43 -19.93
N PHE A 16 -5.28 10.64 -18.93
CA PHE A 16 -6.09 10.29 -17.77
C PHE A 16 -5.27 10.61 -16.51
N PRO A 17 -5.30 11.86 -16.00
CA PRO A 17 -4.65 12.16 -14.73
C PRO A 17 -5.26 11.24 -13.67
N ILE A 18 -4.48 10.25 -13.26
CA ILE A 18 -4.92 9.28 -12.25
C ILE A 18 -5.08 10.12 -10.98
N PRO A 19 -6.31 10.26 -10.44
CA PRO A 19 -6.56 11.13 -9.31
C PRO A 19 -5.72 10.71 -8.10
N GLU A 20 -5.51 11.66 -7.17
CA GLU A 20 -4.82 11.47 -5.90
C GLU A 20 -5.04 10.05 -5.34
N GLU A 21 -3.96 9.28 -5.23
CA GLU A 21 -4.03 7.89 -4.79
C GLU A 21 -4.07 7.75 -3.28
N SER A 22 -3.98 8.86 -2.55
CA SER A 22 -3.99 8.90 -1.09
C SER A 22 -4.51 10.22 -0.52
N TYR A 23 -5.10 10.16 0.67
CA TYR A 23 -5.58 11.31 1.44
C TYR A 23 -4.98 11.26 2.85
N MET A 24 -4.43 12.38 3.30
CA MET A 24 -3.87 12.53 4.66
C MET A 24 -5.01 12.79 5.66
N GLY A 25 -4.92 12.16 6.82
CA GLY A 25 -5.82 12.39 7.94
C GLY A 25 -5.10 13.02 9.13
N ASN A 26 -5.29 12.46 10.33
CA ASN A 26 -4.60 12.90 11.53
C ASN A 26 -3.17 12.33 11.58
N ILE A 27 -2.17 13.18 11.35
CA ILE A 27 -0.74 12.82 11.35
C ILE A 27 -0.26 12.21 12.67
N GLN A 28 -0.97 12.44 13.78
CA GLN A 28 -0.65 11.81 15.08
C GLN A 28 -1.19 10.38 15.22
N SER A 29 -2.10 9.95 14.34
CA SER A 29 -2.61 8.58 14.34
C SER A 29 -1.49 7.59 13.98
N SER A 30 -1.48 6.45 14.66
CA SER A 30 -0.55 5.35 14.41
C SER A 30 -1.07 4.34 13.38
N ILE A 31 -2.22 4.64 12.74
CA ILE A 31 -2.91 3.73 11.84
C ILE A 31 -2.96 4.33 10.43
N ALA A 32 -2.69 3.52 9.42
CA ALA A 32 -2.95 3.84 8.02
C ALA A 32 -3.88 2.79 7.40
N ILE A 33 -4.54 3.15 6.31
CA ILE A 33 -5.39 2.23 5.53
C ILE A 33 -4.91 2.16 4.09
N CYS A 34 -4.73 0.95 3.59
CA CYS A 34 -4.47 0.66 2.19
C CYS A 34 -5.71 0.00 1.57
N THR A 35 -6.37 0.65 0.61
CA THR A 35 -7.61 0.16 0.00
C THR A 35 -7.40 -0.64 -1.30
N LEU A 36 -6.15 -1.02 -1.60
CA LEU A 36 -5.75 -1.76 -2.82
C LEU A 36 -6.37 -1.13 -4.08
N SER A 37 -7.11 -1.89 -4.90
CA SER A 37 -7.73 -1.37 -6.12
C SER A 37 -9.04 -0.59 -5.89
N SER A 38 -9.56 -0.53 -4.67
CA SER A 38 -10.92 -0.07 -4.37
C SER A 38 -11.04 1.46 -4.23
N ILE A 39 -11.17 2.15 -5.37
CA ILE A 39 -11.29 3.62 -5.41
C ILE A 39 -12.53 4.17 -4.68
N ASN A 40 -13.67 3.48 -4.73
CA ASN A 40 -14.87 3.93 -4.03
C ASN A 40 -14.71 3.84 -2.51
N LEU A 41 -14.01 2.81 -2.01
CA LEU A 41 -13.70 2.69 -0.59
C LEU A 41 -12.76 3.80 -0.13
N LEU A 42 -11.72 4.11 -0.92
CA LEU A 42 -10.83 5.25 -0.69
C LEU A 42 -11.63 6.54 -0.54
N LYS A 43 -12.48 6.85 -1.53
CA LYS A 43 -13.29 8.08 -1.54
C LYS A 43 -14.29 8.13 -0.38
N ASN A 44 -14.91 7.02 -0.03
CA ASN A 44 -15.84 6.96 1.11
C ASN A 44 -15.14 7.25 2.43
N ILE A 45 -13.91 6.73 2.63
CA ILE A 45 -13.12 7.04 3.83
C ILE A 45 -12.71 8.51 3.82
N ALA A 46 -12.15 8.99 2.70
CA ALA A 46 -11.63 10.35 2.57
C ALA A 46 -12.69 11.44 2.76
N ASN A 47 -13.93 11.19 2.34
CA ASN A 47 -15.05 12.13 2.47
C ASN A 47 -15.85 11.97 3.77
N SER A 48 -15.30 11.28 4.78
CA SER A 48 -15.98 11.04 6.05
C SER A 48 -15.10 11.45 7.24
N ASP A 49 -15.73 11.73 8.38
CA ASP A 49 -15.02 12.04 9.63
C ASP A 49 -14.09 10.91 10.09
N PHE A 50 -14.27 9.70 9.55
CA PHE A 50 -13.39 8.57 9.82
C PHE A 50 -11.94 8.82 9.41
N LEU A 51 -11.69 9.67 8.41
CA LEU A 51 -10.34 10.07 8.00
C LEU A 51 -9.52 10.63 9.18
N ASN A 52 -10.16 11.29 10.15
CA ASN A 52 -9.48 11.85 11.33
C ASN A 52 -8.96 10.79 12.32
N ASN A 53 -9.33 9.51 12.15
CA ASN A 53 -8.84 8.41 12.98
C ASN A 53 -7.59 7.73 12.39
N VAL A 54 -7.19 8.07 11.15
CA VAL A 54 -6.05 7.48 10.45
C VAL A 54 -5.07 8.56 10.02
N SER A 55 -3.80 8.19 9.89
CA SER A 55 -2.74 9.07 9.40
C SER A 55 -2.85 9.33 7.92
N ILE A 56 -3.14 8.28 7.16
CA ILE A 56 -3.28 8.31 5.72
C ILE A 56 -4.17 7.14 5.28
N VAL A 57 -4.97 7.37 4.24
CA VAL A 57 -5.64 6.32 3.48
C VAL A 57 -5.15 6.39 2.03
N GLY A 58 -4.82 5.27 1.41
CA GLY A 58 -4.38 5.26 0.01
C GLY A 58 -4.61 3.94 -0.70
N ARG A 59 -4.44 3.93 -2.02
CA ARG A 59 -4.44 2.71 -2.84
C ARG A 59 -3.03 2.16 -2.97
N LEU A 60 -2.97 0.86 -3.23
CA LEU A 60 -1.75 0.16 -3.63
C LEU A 60 -2.07 -0.64 -4.88
N LEU A 61 -1.49 -0.24 -6.01
CA LEU A 61 -1.79 -0.81 -7.33
C LEU A 61 -0.65 -1.64 -7.92
N SER A 62 0.59 -1.46 -7.43
CA SER A 62 1.75 -2.18 -7.94
C SER A 62 2.47 -2.90 -6.82
N GLU A 63 2.98 -4.08 -7.14
CA GLU A 63 3.80 -4.96 -6.31
C GLU A 63 5.25 -4.48 -6.12
N ASN A 64 5.60 -3.33 -6.70
CA ASN A 64 6.95 -2.77 -6.66
C ASN A 64 6.95 -1.32 -6.17
N LYS A 65 6.83 -0.32 -7.05
CA LYS A 65 6.94 1.11 -6.72
C LYS A 65 5.93 1.56 -5.65
N GLY A 66 4.73 0.98 -5.66
CA GLY A 66 3.73 1.22 -4.62
C GLY A 66 4.19 0.69 -3.26
N ILE A 67 4.77 -0.51 -3.22
CA ILE A 67 5.34 -1.11 -2.01
C ILE A 67 6.57 -0.32 -1.54
N ASP A 68 7.47 0.09 -2.45
CA ASP A 68 8.59 0.99 -2.12
C ASP A 68 8.12 2.26 -1.41
N SER A 69 7.02 2.86 -1.90
CA SER A 69 6.43 4.07 -1.32
C SER A 69 5.92 3.81 0.09
N ILE A 70 5.24 2.68 0.33
CA ILE A 70 4.78 2.28 1.67
C ILE A 70 5.96 2.09 2.62
N VAL A 71 6.98 1.34 2.20
CA VAL A 71 8.15 1.05 3.05
C VAL A 71 8.88 2.35 3.42
N ARG A 72 9.15 3.22 2.44
CA ARG A 72 9.79 4.53 2.69
C ARG A 72 8.95 5.41 3.60
N TYR A 73 7.64 5.46 3.38
CA TYR A 73 6.74 6.23 4.23
C TYR A 73 6.78 5.75 5.68
N THR A 74 6.78 4.43 5.92
CA THR A 74 6.87 3.87 7.28
C THR A 74 8.21 4.15 7.95
N ASN A 75 9.29 4.20 7.16
CA ASN A 75 10.62 4.57 7.65
C ASN A 75 10.71 6.04 8.04
N GLN A 76 9.97 6.93 7.37
CA GLN A 76 9.92 8.36 7.67
C GLN A 76 8.94 8.68 8.80
N ASN A 77 7.75 8.09 8.78
CA ASN A 77 6.71 8.30 9.78
C ASN A 77 6.81 7.28 10.92
N LYS A 78 7.65 7.60 11.92
CA LYS A 78 7.88 6.73 13.09
C LYS A 78 6.66 6.54 13.99
N ASN A 79 5.63 7.39 13.87
CA ASN A 79 4.38 7.26 14.62
C ASN A 79 3.48 6.15 14.06
N LEU A 80 3.61 5.83 12.76
CA LEU A 80 2.84 4.75 12.14
C LEU A 80 3.26 3.40 12.72
N LYS A 81 2.29 2.62 13.17
CA LYS A 81 2.48 1.28 13.75
C LYS A 81 1.64 0.21 13.07
N THR A 82 0.51 0.58 12.47
CA THR A 82 -0.42 -0.38 11.87
C THR A 82 -0.85 0.07 10.49
N ILE A 83 -0.90 -0.85 9.54
CA ILE A 83 -1.54 -0.65 8.24
C ILE A 83 -2.63 -1.70 8.05
N ILE A 84 -3.86 -1.25 7.85
CA ILE A 84 -4.99 -2.11 7.49
C ILE A 84 -4.99 -2.25 5.97
N ILE A 85 -4.84 -3.47 5.47
CA ILE A 85 -4.86 -3.77 4.03
C ILE A 85 -6.26 -4.31 3.69
N CYS A 86 -7.08 -3.50 3.04
CA CYS A 86 -8.47 -3.80 2.71
C CYS A 86 -8.80 -3.49 1.24
N GLY A 87 -10.05 -3.75 0.85
CA GLY A 87 -10.49 -3.60 -0.53
C GLY A 87 -10.09 -4.76 -1.43
N LYS A 88 -10.59 -4.73 -2.67
CA LYS A 88 -10.32 -5.75 -3.69
C LYS A 88 -8.84 -5.81 -4.06
N GLU A 89 -8.29 -7.03 -4.12
CA GLU A 89 -6.94 -7.27 -4.61
C GLU A 89 -6.75 -6.74 -6.04
N VAL A 90 -5.52 -6.38 -6.36
CA VAL A 90 -5.15 -5.87 -7.69
C VAL A 90 -4.91 -7.03 -8.63
N TRP A 91 -5.82 -7.22 -9.59
CA TRP A 91 -5.66 -8.26 -10.58
C TRP A 91 -4.38 -8.10 -11.40
N GLY A 92 -3.67 -9.20 -11.64
CA GLY A 92 -2.38 -9.24 -12.35
C GLY A 92 -1.17 -8.86 -11.50
N HIS A 93 -1.29 -7.82 -10.66
CA HIS A 93 -0.20 -7.36 -9.80
C HIS A 93 -0.15 -8.07 -8.45
N ASN A 94 -1.29 -8.49 -7.89
CA ASN A 94 -1.40 -9.08 -6.55
C ASN A 94 -0.60 -8.28 -5.50
N ALA A 95 -0.80 -6.96 -5.48
CA ALA A 95 0.03 -6.05 -4.69
C ALA A 95 -0.17 -6.26 -3.17
N GLY A 96 -1.39 -6.59 -2.73
CA GLY A 96 -1.66 -6.96 -1.34
C GLY A 96 -0.89 -8.22 -0.93
N HIS A 97 -1.00 -9.29 -1.73
CA HIS A 97 -0.18 -10.51 -1.55
C HIS A 97 1.31 -10.19 -1.42
N SER A 98 1.88 -9.44 -2.36
CA SER A 98 3.30 -9.07 -2.33
C SER A 98 3.69 -8.29 -1.08
N LEU A 99 2.84 -7.37 -0.60
CA LEU A 99 3.11 -6.62 0.62
C LEU A 99 3.15 -7.54 1.86
N PHE A 100 2.26 -8.54 1.94
CA PHE A 100 2.30 -9.53 3.02
C PHE A 100 3.53 -10.45 2.93
N GLN A 101 3.93 -10.85 1.72
CA GLN A 101 5.15 -11.62 1.51
C GLN A 101 6.40 -10.84 1.91
N LEU A 102 6.46 -9.54 1.59
CA LEU A 102 7.52 -8.65 2.06
C LEU A 102 7.57 -8.59 3.58
N HIS A 103 6.42 -8.39 4.22
CA HIS A 103 6.34 -8.30 5.68
C HIS A 103 6.81 -9.59 6.37
N GLN A 104 6.44 -10.76 5.81
CA GLN A 104 6.80 -12.05 6.39
C GLN A 104 8.24 -12.46 6.10
N ASN A 105 8.70 -12.29 4.85
CA ASN A 105 9.90 -12.96 4.34
C ASN A 105 11.01 -11.99 3.92
N GLY A 106 10.73 -10.69 3.80
CA GLY A 106 11.68 -9.70 3.33
C GLY A 106 11.99 -9.80 1.83
N ILE A 107 13.18 -9.35 1.44
CA ILE A 107 13.70 -9.38 0.08
C ILE A 107 14.98 -10.22 0.00
N ASP A 108 15.28 -10.75 -1.19
CA ASP A 108 16.56 -11.41 -1.49
C ASP A 108 17.67 -10.41 -1.87
N SER A 109 18.87 -10.92 -2.19
CA SER A 109 20.02 -10.09 -2.57
C SER A 109 19.82 -9.26 -3.85
N ASN A 110 18.82 -9.58 -4.66
CA ASN A 110 18.46 -8.86 -5.89
C ASN A 110 17.27 -7.91 -5.68
N GLY A 111 16.79 -7.76 -4.44
CA GLY A 111 15.63 -6.94 -4.10
C GLY A 111 14.29 -7.60 -4.45
N ARG A 112 14.26 -8.90 -4.76
CA ARG A 112 13.01 -9.62 -5.03
C ARG A 112 12.29 -9.95 -3.71
N ILE A 113 11.00 -9.66 -3.63
CA ILE A 113 10.17 -10.08 -2.49
C ILE A 113 10.09 -11.61 -2.44
N ILE A 114 10.56 -12.18 -1.34
CA ILE A 114 10.61 -13.63 -1.13
C ILE A 114 9.18 -14.17 -0.95
N GLY A 115 8.80 -15.16 -1.75
CA GLY A 115 7.46 -15.77 -1.73
C GLY A 115 6.37 -15.03 -2.52
N SER A 116 6.70 -13.89 -3.15
CA SER A 116 5.77 -13.23 -4.07
C SER A 116 5.63 -14.00 -5.39
N SER A 117 4.37 -14.23 -5.78
CA SER A 117 3.97 -14.81 -7.07
C SER A 117 3.63 -13.75 -8.12
N SER A 118 3.80 -12.47 -7.79
CA SER A 118 3.54 -11.36 -8.72
C SER A 118 4.57 -11.34 -9.86
N PRO A 119 4.25 -10.68 -10.99
CA PRO A 119 5.14 -10.64 -12.15
C PRO A 119 6.48 -9.96 -11.88
N GLU A 120 6.47 -8.74 -11.31
CA GLU A 120 7.67 -7.92 -11.12
C GLU A 120 7.85 -7.44 -9.66
N PRO A 121 7.97 -8.35 -8.67
CA PRO A 121 8.04 -8.03 -7.25
C PRO A 121 9.47 -7.66 -6.82
N PHE A 122 10.08 -6.70 -7.53
CA PHE A 122 11.41 -6.19 -7.24
C PHE A 122 11.33 -4.79 -6.65
N LEU A 123 11.99 -4.60 -5.52
CA LEU A 123 11.99 -3.36 -4.76
C LEU A 123 13.31 -2.59 -4.91
N SER A 124 13.23 -1.27 -4.77
CA SER A 124 14.39 -0.37 -4.76
C SER A 124 14.76 0.12 -3.36
N VAL A 125 13.96 -0.21 -2.34
CA VAL A 125 14.30 0.02 -0.94
C VAL A 125 15.43 -0.90 -0.47
N SER A 126 16.21 -0.42 0.48
CA SER A 126 17.31 -1.17 1.11
C SER A 126 16.81 -2.27 2.04
N GLN A 127 17.68 -3.25 2.32
CA GLN A 127 17.42 -4.29 3.30
C GLN A 127 17.07 -3.71 4.68
N ASP A 128 17.75 -2.64 5.10
CA ASP A 128 17.52 -1.99 6.40
C ASP A 128 16.14 -1.33 6.47
N GLU A 129 15.70 -0.68 5.39
CA GLU A 129 14.35 -0.13 5.30
C GLU A 129 13.28 -1.22 5.41
N VAL A 130 13.52 -2.38 4.79
CA VAL A 130 12.63 -3.55 4.88
C VAL A 130 12.62 -4.12 6.29
N ILE A 131 13.78 -4.33 6.92
CA ILE A 131 13.87 -4.82 8.30
C ILE A 131 13.12 -3.89 9.26
N TYR A 132 13.33 -2.58 9.12
CA TYR A 132 12.59 -1.59 9.91
C TYR A 132 11.07 -1.76 9.71
N PHE A 133 10.60 -1.86 8.47
CA PHE A 133 9.19 -2.08 8.15
C PHE A 133 8.64 -3.35 8.81
N GLN A 134 9.34 -4.48 8.69
CA GLN A 134 8.92 -5.76 9.28
C GLN A 134 8.80 -5.70 10.81
N GLN A 135 9.75 -5.02 11.47
CA GLN A 135 9.81 -4.96 12.93
C GLN A 135 8.84 -3.94 13.54
N ASN A 136 8.56 -2.84 12.84
CA ASN A 136 7.84 -1.70 13.42
C ASN A 136 6.40 -1.56 12.95
N ILE A 137 6.02 -2.25 11.87
CA ILE A 137 4.70 -2.15 11.27
C ILE A 137 3.96 -3.46 11.41
N ARG A 138 2.73 -3.40 11.92
CA ARG A 138 1.77 -4.48 11.92
C ARG A 138 0.87 -4.37 10.70
N LEU A 139 0.78 -5.43 9.90
CA LEU A 139 -0.22 -5.53 8.84
C LEU A 139 -1.48 -6.24 9.34
N ILE A 140 -2.65 -5.66 9.08
CA ILE A 140 -3.94 -6.29 9.32
C ILE A 140 -4.52 -6.69 7.97
N ASN A 141 -4.70 -8.00 7.77
CA ASN A 141 -5.26 -8.54 6.53
C ASN A 141 -6.79 -8.44 6.54
N MET A 142 -7.31 -7.62 5.63
CA MET A 142 -8.72 -7.51 5.29
C MET A 142 -8.89 -7.49 3.76
N ILE A 143 -8.00 -8.15 3.02
CA ILE A 143 -8.06 -8.21 1.55
C ILE A 143 -9.43 -8.76 1.13
N ASN A 144 -10.02 -8.13 0.11
CA ASN A 144 -11.37 -8.33 -0.41
C ASN A 144 -12.53 -7.90 0.51
N GLU A 145 -12.26 -7.35 1.71
CA GLU A 145 -13.30 -6.70 2.51
C GLU A 145 -13.47 -5.24 2.07
N THR A 146 -14.69 -4.87 1.68
CA THR A 146 -15.05 -3.51 1.24
C THR A 146 -16.09 -2.85 2.13
N ASN A 147 -16.58 -3.54 3.17
CA ASN A 147 -17.52 -3.00 4.13
C ASN A 147 -16.81 -2.08 5.12
N LEU A 148 -17.11 -0.78 5.04
CA LEU A 148 -16.49 0.25 5.87
C LEU A 148 -16.70 0.02 7.37
N GLU A 149 -17.87 -0.44 7.79
CA GLU A 149 -18.15 -0.66 9.22
C GLU A 149 -17.31 -1.78 9.82
N LYS A 150 -17.06 -2.86 9.07
CA LYS A 150 -16.13 -3.90 9.50
C LYS A 150 -14.67 -3.41 9.57
N ILE A 151 -14.27 -2.54 8.64
CA ILE A 151 -12.92 -1.95 8.64
C ILE A 151 -12.74 -1.02 9.85
N LYS A 152 -13.75 -0.19 10.18
CA LYS A 152 -13.75 0.68 11.36
C LYS A 152 -13.54 -0.09 12.66
N GLN A 153 -14.12 -1.28 12.79
CA GLN A 153 -13.96 -2.16 13.96
C GLN A 153 -12.53 -2.71 14.16
N LYS A 154 -11.58 -2.43 13.26
CA LYS A 154 -10.15 -2.77 13.47
C LYS A 154 -9.31 -1.62 14.01
N ILE A 155 -9.88 -0.42 14.06
CA ILE A 155 -9.22 0.76 14.63
C ILE A 155 -9.49 0.88 16.14
N PHE A 156 -10.67 0.44 16.58
CA PHE A 156 -11.11 0.40 17.98
C PHE A 156 -10.92 -1.00 18.56
#